data_AF-R4ULF2-F1
#
_entry.id   AF-R4ULF2-F1
#
_cell.length_a   1.000
_cell.length_b   1.000
_cell.length_c   1.000
_cell.angle_alpha   90.00
_cell.angle_beta   90.00
_cell.angle_gamma   90.00
#
_symmetry.space_group_name_H-M   'P 1'
#
loop_
_entity.id
_entity.type
_entity.pdbx_description
1 polymer ?
#
loop_
_entity_poly.entity_id
_entity_poly.type
_entity_poly.pdbx_seq_one_letter_code
_entity_poly.pdbx_strand_id
1 'polypeptide(L)'
;MENQKKIDENSDIEAGLLSSETTFSQHNSLNNFDVVSLGSKVERKTSLQAQKGSNGKSSDIITVEDGFTVQVPVVEKTSNCPLTNRSDLSPSFAPDDVPFYLREPIDLKTLEPLKPTRKEINDNELMSFTKKRTPSISDRQEVIQQLQRQKVMAIQNQQYDKARKFHSLTNELLSSLTFEDTRLQHEKQIIFLSQKLTETQKLLENDLKSGQAAMEKLNASLQKKKEQVLEKQKKEFDDFVNQWNSPRFLTKYGKASSKLLELSEIEKKMIITDQFDLAIETKKQL
;
A
#
# COMPACT_ATOMS: atom_id res chain seq x y z
N MET A 1 -23.14 22.98 -46.18
CA MET A 1 -24.02 24.17 -46.08
C MET A 1 -23.98 24.62 -44.64
N GLU A 2 -23.49 25.85 -44.42
CA GLU A 2 -23.72 26.76 -43.26
C GLU A 2 -23.43 26.22 -41.84
N ASN A 3 -22.57 26.81 -40.99
CA ASN A 3 -22.11 28.19 -40.88
C ASN A 3 -20.74 28.26 -40.17
N GLN A 4 -19.87 29.13 -40.69
CA GLN A 4 -18.71 29.73 -40.02
C GLN A 4 -19.08 31.15 -39.52
N LYS A 5 -18.23 31.70 -38.64
CA LYS A 5 -18.05 33.12 -38.22
C LYS A 5 -18.71 33.58 -36.90
N LYS A 6 -17.84 33.90 -35.93
CA LYS A 6 -17.51 35.25 -35.41
C LYS A 6 -16.36 35.07 -34.38
N ILE A 7 -15.12 35.42 -34.71
CA ILE A 7 -14.49 36.77 -34.66
C ILE A 7 -14.27 37.25 -33.22
N ASP A 8 -12.99 37.16 -32.83
CA ASP A 8 -12.13 38.06 -32.05
C ASP A 8 -12.71 39.40 -31.56
N GLU A 9 -12.31 39.85 -30.35
CA GLU A 9 -11.74 41.18 -30.04
C GLU A 9 -11.77 41.51 -28.53
N ASN A 10 -10.80 42.34 -28.08
CA ASN A 10 -10.47 42.86 -26.73
C ASN A 10 -9.35 42.04 -26.04
N SER A 11 -8.04 42.28 -26.17
CA SER A 11 -7.21 43.50 -26.28
C SER A 11 -7.38 44.54 -25.16
N ASP A 12 -6.43 44.48 -24.21
CA ASP A 12 -5.65 45.58 -23.64
C ASP A 12 -6.31 46.70 -22.80
N ILE A 13 -5.45 47.37 -22.01
CA ILE A 13 -5.64 48.41 -20.97
C ILE A 13 -5.64 47.78 -19.56
N GLU A 14 -4.77 48.06 -18.59
CA GLU A 14 -3.64 48.98 -18.37
C GLU A 14 -2.90 48.40 -17.13
N ALA A 15 -1.59 48.21 -17.14
CA ALA A 15 -0.57 49.18 -16.74
C ALA A 15 -0.64 49.68 -15.27
N GLY A 16 0.39 49.32 -14.50
CA GLY A 16 1.12 50.32 -13.70
C GLY A 16 1.02 50.25 -12.17
N LEU A 17 2.09 49.74 -11.54
CA LEU A 17 2.92 50.32 -10.46
C LEU A 17 3.46 49.17 -9.56
N LEU A 18 4.75 48.77 -9.64
CA LEU A 18 5.95 49.42 -9.02
C LEU A 18 5.75 49.64 -7.51
N SER A 19 6.58 49.23 -6.54
CA SER A 19 7.94 48.68 -6.45
C SER A 19 8.07 48.11 -5.02
N SER A 20 8.86 47.10 -4.70
CA SER A 20 10.30 47.20 -4.35
C SER A 20 10.72 45.80 -3.87
N GLU A 21 11.64 45.13 -4.56
CA GLU A 21 13.08 45.08 -4.22
C GLU A 21 13.37 44.84 -2.73
N THR A 22 13.70 43.59 -2.40
CA THR A 22 14.87 43.31 -1.57
C THR A 22 15.43 41.95 -1.97
N THR A 23 16.50 42.00 -2.75
CA THR A 23 17.37 40.88 -3.09
C THR A 23 18.19 40.50 -1.86
N PHE A 24 18.03 39.28 -1.38
CA PHE A 24 19.05 38.61 -0.57
C PHE A 24 19.37 37.28 -1.23
N SER A 25 20.39 37.31 -2.08
CA SER A 25 21.03 36.13 -2.65
C SER A 25 22.39 36.00 -2.00
N GLN A 26 22.63 34.88 -1.31
CA GLN A 26 23.94 34.24 -1.28
C GLN A 26 23.83 32.79 -0.80
N HIS A 27 24.07 31.89 -1.76
CA HIS A 27 24.84 30.65 -1.67
C HIS A 27 24.73 29.78 -0.41
N ASN A 28 24.18 28.56 -0.59
CA ASN A 28 25.04 27.38 -0.52
C ASN A 28 24.41 26.20 -1.28
N SER A 29 25.07 25.85 -2.37
CA SER A 29 24.89 24.62 -3.13
C SER A 29 25.76 23.52 -2.51
N LEU A 30 25.33 22.28 -2.76
CA LEU A 30 26.02 21.00 -2.53
C LEU A 30 25.83 20.39 -1.13
N ASN A 31 24.94 19.39 -1.07
CA ASN A 31 25.45 18.03 -0.89
C ASN A 31 24.46 16.99 -1.45
N ASN A 32 25.01 16.21 -2.38
CA ASN A 32 24.46 14.98 -2.94
C ASN A 32 24.01 14.03 -1.83
N PHE A 33 22.77 13.56 -1.88
CA PHE A 33 22.39 12.35 -1.16
C PHE A 33 22.75 11.15 -2.05
N ASP A 34 23.99 10.69 -1.90
CA ASP A 34 24.40 9.37 -2.35
C ASP A 34 23.58 8.32 -1.59
N VAL A 35 22.88 7.49 -2.35
CA VAL A 35 22.30 6.23 -1.90
C VAL A 35 23.47 5.27 -1.64
N VAL A 36 24.04 5.33 -0.45
CA VAL A 36 25.00 4.33 0.02
C VAL A 36 24.25 3.20 0.70
N SER A 37 24.15 2.09 -0.03
CA SER A 37 23.95 0.76 0.52
C SER A 37 25.08 0.44 1.52
N LEU A 38 24.75 0.44 2.81
CA LEU A 38 25.60 -0.12 3.86
C LEU A 38 24.83 -1.21 4.59
N GLY A 39 25.03 -2.44 4.11
CA GLY A 39 24.88 -3.63 4.92
C GLY A 39 25.93 -3.59 6.04
N SER A 40 25.57 -2.98 7.16
CA SER A 40 26.35 -3.05 8.40
C SER A 40 25.51 -3.80 9.43
N LYS A 41 25.86 -5.07 9.60
CA LYS A 41 25.39 -5.94 10.69
C LYS A 41 25.90 -5.37 12.01
N VAL A 42 25.16 -4.43 12.59
CA VAL A 42 25.36 -3.99 13.98
C VAL A 42 24.61 -4.96 14.87
N GLU A 43 25.33 -5.93 15.41
CA GLU A 43 24.85 -6.73 16.54
C GLU A 43 24.76 -5.82 17.78
N ARG A 44 23.66 -5.07 17.90
CA ARG A 44 23.28 -4.47 19.18
C ARG A 44 22.86 -5.61 20.09
N LYS A 45 23.70 -5.93 21.07
CA LYS A 45 23.30 -6.74 22.22
C LYS A 45 22.28 -5.94 23.03
N THR A 46 21.01 -6.07 22.70
CA THR A 46 19.91 -5.67 23.58
C THR A 46 19.79 -6.73 24.68
N SER A 47 20.24 -6.42 25.89
CA SER A 47 19.92 -7.27 27.04
C SER A 47 18.48 -7.02 27.45
N LEU A 48 17.57 -7.84 26.95
CA LEU A 48 16.20 -7.93 27.45
C LEU A 48 16.24 -8.60 28.83
N GLN A 49 16.25 -7.79 29.91
CA GLN A 49 15.90 -8.30 31.23
C GLN A 49 14.38 -8.30 31.37
N ALA A 50 13.78 -9.47 31.17
CA ALA A 50 12.38 -9.70 31.50
C ALA A 50 12.24 -9.85 33.02
N GLN A 51 11.91 -8.78 33.73
CA GLN A 51 11.41 -8.90 35.11
C GLN A 51 9.94 -9.33 35.05
N LYS A 52 9.67 -10.58 35.45
CA LYS A 52 8.30 -11.06 35.71
C LYS A 52 7.76 -10.39 36.98
N GLY A 53 7.07 -9.27 36.82
CA GLY A 53 6.17 -8.71 37.84
C GLY A 53 4.87 -9.51 37.88
N SER A 54 4.40 -9.87 39.08
CA SER A 54 3.27 -10.77 39.34
C SER A 54 1.88 -10.19 39.06
N ASN A 55 1.73 -9.17 38.21
CA ASN A 55 0.44 -8.63 37.82
C ASN A 55 0.43 -8.45 36.30
N GLY A 56 -0.37 -9.26 35.61
CA GLY A 56 -0.37 -9.46 34.16
C GLY A 56 -0.78 -8.25 33.31
N LYS A 57 0.09 -7.24 33.24
CA LYS A 57 0.10 -6.22 32.18
C LYS A 57 1.55 -6.00 31.75
N SER A 58 1.92 -6.54 30.59
CA SER A 58 3.23 -6.33 29.97
C SER A 58 3.25 -4.94 29.34
N SER A 59 4.01 -4.01 29.93
CA SER A 59 4.35 -2.74 29.30
C SER A 59 5.85 -2.73 29.01
N ASP A 60 6.23 -2.67 27.74
CA ASP A 60 7.63 -2.54 27.35
C ASP A 60 8.10 -1.10 27.66
N ILE A 61 9.03 -0.97 28.60
CA ILE A 61 9.65 0.31 28.93
C ILE A 61 11.00 0.34 28.20
N ILE A 62 11.09 1.17 27.16
CA ILE A 62 12.37 1.47 26.51
C ILE A 62 12.98 2.67 27.24
N THR A 63 14.05 2.43 27.99
CA THR A 63 14.84 3.49 28.63
C THR A 63 15.93 3.93 27.65
N VAL A 64 15.97 5.22 27.33
CA VAL A 64 17.06 5.86 26.58
C VAL A 64 17.90 6.64 27.59
N GLU A 65 19.23 6.61 27.46
CA GLU A 65 20.22 7.00 28.48
C GLU A 65 20.19 8.46 28.97
N ASP A 66 19.32 9.33 28.43
CA ASP A 66 19.24 10.74 28.82
C ASP A 66 18.01 11.11 29.67
N GLY A 67 17.46 10.17 30.45
CA GLY A 67 16.44 10.46 31.46
C GLY A 67 15.07 10.89 30.92
N PHE A 68 14.82 10.76 29.61
CA PHE A 68 13.53 11.04 28.99
C PHE A 68 12.71 9.75 28.85
N THR A 69 11.81 9.49 29.80
CA THR A 69 10.83 8.41 29.69
C THR A 69 9.66 8.84 28.82
N VAL A 70 9.59 8.33 27.59
CA VAL A 70 8.42 8.48 26.72
C VAL A 70 7.54 7.24 26.88
N GLN A 71 6.37 7.40 27.50
CA GLN A 71 5.31 6.38 27.45
C GLN A 71 4.71 6.37 26.05
N VAL A 72 5.17 5.44 25.21
CA VAL A 72 4.50 5.16 23.95
C VAL A 72 3.30 4.26 24.26
N PRO A 73 2.06 4.70 23.98
CA PRO A 73 0.92 3.80 24.10
C PRO A 73 1.13 2.65 23.13
N VAL A 74 1.10 1.42 23.65
CA VAL A 74 1.09 0.19 22.86
C VAL A 74 -0.19 0.24 22.02
N VAL A 75 -0.07 0.72 20.78
CA VAL A 75 -1.08 0.50 19.76
C VAL A 75 -1.05 -1.00 19.52
N GLU A 76 -2.03 -1.70 20.10
CA GLU A 76 -2.35 -3.07 19.74
C GLU A 76 -2.44 -3.11 18.22
N LYS A 77 -1.40 -3.66 17.59
CA LYS A 77 -1.44 -4.03 16.19
C LYS A 77 -2.47 -5.14 16.09
N THR A 78 -3.72 -4.78 15.88
CA THR A 78 -4.69 -5.64 15.22
C THR A 78 -4.29 -5.76 13.76
N SER A 79 -3.14 -6.42 13.53
CA SER A 79 -2.80 -6.95 12.21
C SER A 79 -3.70 -8.16 11.96
N ASN A 80 -4.99 -7.90 11.74
CA ASN A 80 -5.82 -8.77 10.92
C ASN A 80 -5.43 -8.54 9.45
N CYS A 81 -4.18 -8.84 9.13
CA CYS A 81 -3.83 -9.20 7.77
C CYS A 81 -4.17 -10.69 7.66
N PRO A 82 -5.18 -11.10 6.87
CA PRO A 82 -5.25 -12.48 6.45
C PRO A 82 -4.06 -12.68 5.51
N LEU A 83 -2.93 -13.10 6.07
CA LEU A 83 -1.91 -13.83 5.31
C LEU A 83 -2.61 -15.10 4.85
N THR A 84 -3.27 -14.99 3.71
CA THR A 84 -3.75 -16.15 2.97
C THR A 84 -2.53 -16.98 2.65
N ASN A 85 -2.45 -18.13 3.32
CA ASN A 85 -1.50 -19.19 3.00
C ASN A 85 -1.57 -19.44 1.49
N ARG A 86 -0.52 -19.01 0.79
CA ARG A 86 -0.39 -19.12 -0.66
C ARG A 86 0.03 -20.53 -1.10
N SER A 87 -0.09 -21.51 -0.21
CA SER A 87 0.21 -22.93 -0.40
C SER A 87 -1.01 -23.78 -0.81
N ASP A 88 -2.23 -23.20 -0.80
CA ASP A 88 -3.46 -23.97 -1.06
C ASP A 88 -3.93 -23.93 -2.53
N LEU A 89 -3.08 -23.46 -3.45
CA LEU A 89 -3.34 -23.47 -4.90
C LEU A 89 -2.64 -24.61 -5.64
N SER A 90 -2.29 -25.69 -4.94
CA SER A 90 -2.19 -26.97 -5.64
C SER A 90 -3.62 -27.42 -5.89
N PRO A 91 -4.13 -27.50 -7.14
CA PRO A 91 -5.35 -28.24 -7.38
C PRO A 91 -5.03 -29.68 -6.98
N SER A 92 -5.41 -30.04 -5.76
CA SER A 92 -5.57 -31.43 -5.37
C SER A 92 -6.62 -31.96 -6.32
N PHE A 93 -6.17 -32.49 -7.46
CA PHE A 93 -6.94 -33.41 -8.27
C PHE A 93 -7.24 -34.59 -7.34
N ALA A 94 -8.34 -34.47 -6.60
CA ALA A 94 -8.95 -35.59 -5.96
C ALA A 94 -9.13 -36.63 -7.08
N PRO A 95 -8.72 -37.89 -6.89
CA PRO A 95 -8.88 -38.94 -7.88
C PRO A 95 -10.35 -39.26 -8.23
N ASP A 96 -11.32 -38.51 -7.67
CA ASP A 96 -12.75 -38.66 -7.86
C ASP A 96 -13.36 -37.71 -8.92
N ASP A 97 -12.61 -36.72 -9.43
CA ASP A 97 -13.07 -35.84 -10.53
C ASP A 97 -12.68 -36.36 -11.93
N VAL A 98 -12.33 -37.65 -12.02
CA VAL A 98 -12.26 -38.32 -13.32
C VAL A 98 -13.71 -38.53 -13.77
N PRO A 99 -14.16 -37.91 -14.89
CA PRO A 99 -15.54 -38.03 -15.33
C PRO A 99 -15.93 -39.51 -15.43
N PHE A 100 -17.09 -39.85 -14.86
CA PHE A 100 -17.61 -41.20 -14.58
C PHE A 100 -17.66 -42.16 -15.78
N TYR A 101 -17.36 -41.68 -16.99
CA TYR A 101 -17.40 -42.42 -18.24
C TYR A 101 -16.17 -43.32 -18.50
N LEU A 102 -15.19 -43.38 -17.60
CA LEU A 102 -13.94 -44.13 -17.79
C LEU A 102 -13.81 -45.42 -16.96
N ARG A 103 -14.84 -45.84 -16.20
CA ARG A 103 -14.66 -46.89 -15.17
C ARG A 103 -15.18 -48.30 -15.47
N GLU A 104 -15.79 -48.56 -16.62
CA GLU A 104 -16.16 -49.93 -16.99
C GLU A 104 -15.67 -50.28 -18.40
N PRO A 105 -15.03 -51.45 -18.59
CA PRO A 105 -14.75 -51.94 -19.93
C PRO A 105 -16.09 -52.16 -20.63
N ILE A 106 -16.40 -51.28 -21.59
CA ILE A 106 -17.61 -51.38 -22.38
C ILE A 106 -17.57 -52.70 -23.12
N ASP A 107 -18.44 -53.64 -22.74
CA ASP A 107 -18.58 -54.90 -23.44
C ASP A 107 -19.20 -54.62 -24.81
N LEU A 108 -18.35 -54.64 -25.84
CA LEU A 108 -18.69 -54.35 -27.23
C LEU A 108 -19.76 -55.29 -27.80
N LYS A 109 -20.04 -56.43 -27.12
CA LYS A 109 -21.06 -57.40 -27.53
C LYS A 109 -22.46 -57.07 -27.02
N THR A 110 -22.58 -56.25 -25.97
CA THR A 110 -23.86 -55.85 -25.36
C THR A 110 -24.36 -54.50 -25.86
N LEU A 111 -23.59 -53.81 -26.69
CA LEU A 111 -24.04 -52.58 -27.33
C LEU A 111 -25.17 -52.88 -28.31
N GLU A 112 -26.37 -52.36 -28.02
CA GLU A 112 -27.48 -52.39 -28.98
C GLU A 112 -27.00 -51.85 -30.34
N PRO A 113 -27.38 -52.48 -31.46
CA PRO A 113 -27.13 -51.93 -32.79
C PRO A 113 -27.64 -50.50 -32.81
N LEU A 114 -26.75 -49.55 -33.11
CA LEU A 114 -27.05 -48.12 -33.14
C LEU A 114 -28.28 -47.89 -34.01
N LYS A 115 -29.44 -47.64 -33.37
CA LYS A 115 -30.68 -47.34 -34.08
C LYS A 115 -30.41 -46.14 -35.01
N PRO A 116 -30.85 -46.18 -36.28
CA PRO A 116 -30.68 -45.05 -37.17
C PRO A 116 -31.48 -43.89 -36.56
N THR A 117 -30.76 -42.86 -36.10
CA THR A 117 -31.40 -41.66 -35.57
C THR A 117 -32.14 -40.98 -36.73
N ARG A 118 -33.31 -40.42 -36.41
CA ARG A 118 -34.46 -40.09 -37.27
C ARG A 118 -34.24 -39.17 -38.49
N LYS A 119 -33.02 -38.73 -38.79
CA LYS A 119 -32.67 -37.92 -39.96
C LYS A 119 -31.31 -38.37 -40.47
N GLU A 120 -31.28 -39.02 -41.62
CA GLU A 120 -30.05 -39.11 -42.41
C GLU A 120 -29.64 -37.68 -42.73
N ILE A 121 -28.66 -37.15 -41.99
CA ILE A 121 -28.07 -35.85 -42.31
C ILE A 121 -27.46 -36.01 -43.69
N ASN A 122 -27.89 -35.14 -44.60
CA ASN A 122 -27.51 -35.22 -46.00
C ASN A 122 -25.99 -35.09 -46.09
N ASP A 123 -25.32 -35.89 -46.92
CA ASP A 123 -23.85 -35.86 -47.07
C ASP A 123 -23.33 -34.44 -47.38
N ASN A 124 -24.18 -33.62 -48.02
CA ASN A 124 -23.92 -32.20 -48.28
C ASN A 124 -23.90 -31.32 -47.02
N GLU A 125 -24.76 -31.59 -46.03
CA GLU A 125 -24.71 -30.91 -44.73
C GLU A 125 -23.46 -31.32 -43.96
N LEU A 126 -23.09 -32.60 -44.00
CA LEU A 126 -21.87 -33.10 -43.37
C LEU A 126 -20.62 -32.41 -43.92
N MET A 127 -20.57 -32.22 -45.24
CA MET A 127 -19.48 -31.47 -45.91
C MET A 127 -19.55 -29.96 -45.64
N SER A 128 -20.71 -29.40 -45.33
CA SER A 128 -20.82 -27.97 -45.00
C SER A 128 -20.11 -27.59 -43.69
N PHE A 129 -20.02 -28.53 -42.73
CA PHE A 129 -19.29 -28.33 -41.47
C PHE A 129 -17.78 -28.23 -41.67
N THR A 130 -17.23 -28.84 -42.72
CA THR A 130 -15.79 -28.76 -43.03
C THR A 130 -15.33 -27.35 -43.39
N LYS A 131 -16.24 -26.48 -43.85
CA LYS A 131 -15.83 -25.23 -44.48
C LYS A 131 -15.91 -24.00 -43.60
N LYS A 132 -16.65 -23.96 -42.47
CA LYS A 132 -16.68 -22.74 -41.61
C LYS A 132 -17.52 -22.76 -40.32
N ARG A 133 -18.25 -23.83 -39.96
CA ARG A 133 -19.11 -23.79 -38.75
C ARG A 133 -18.85 -25.01 -37.89
N THR A 134 -18.45 -24.77 -36.65
CA THR A 134 -18.56 -25.77 -35.59
C THR A 134 -20.04 -26.04 -35.33
N PRO A 135 -20.46 -27.31 -35.23
CA PRO A 135 -21.86 -27.65 -34.94
C PRO A 135 -22.30 -27.09 -33.59
N SER A 136 -23.60 -26.84 -33.47
CA SER A 136 -24.24 -26.44 -32.21
C SER A 136 -23.94 -27.49 -31.13
N ILE A 137 -23.87 -27.07 -29.86
CA ILE A 137 -23.54 -27.94 -28.73
C ILE A 137 -24.43 -29.20 -28.70
N SER A 138 -25.72 -29.06 -29.03
CA SER A 138 -26.66 -30.17 -29.10
C SER A 138 -26.35 -31.17 -30.22
N ASP A 139 -25.80 -30.69 -31.34
CA ASP A 139 -25.61 -31.49 -32.56
C ASP A 139 -24.21 -32.10 -32.64
N ARG A 140 -23.25 -31.62 -31.83
CA ARG A 140 -21.84 -32.08 -31.82
C ARG A 140 -21.72 -33.60 -31.74
N GLN A 141 -22.43 -34.21 -30.79
CA GLN A 141 -22.37 -35.65 -30.55
C GLN A 141 -23.01 -36.43 -31.70
N GLU A 142 -24.11 -35.94 -32.27
CA GLU A 142 -24.79 -36.58 -33.40
C GLU A 142 -23.91 -36.58 -34.65
N VAL A 143 -23.29 -35.44 -34.97
CA VAL A 143 -22.39 -35.30 -36.13
C VAL A 143 -21.17 -36.21 -36.01
N ILE A 144 -20.55 -36.29 -34.82
CA ILE A 144 -19.40 -37.18 -34.58
C ILE A 144 -19.81 -38.65 -34.75
N GLN A 145 -20.94 -39.05 -34.17
CA GLN A 145 -21.43 -40.42 -34.31
C GLN A 145 -21.71 -40.78 -35.77
N GLN A 146 -22.29 -39.87 -36.54
CA GLN A 146 -22.56 -40.11 -37.95
C GLN A 146 -21.27 -40.25 -38.77
N LEU A 147 -20.26 -39.40 -38.54
CA LEU A 147 -18.96 -39.53 -39.19
C LEU A 147 -18.29 -40.86 -38.89
N GLN A 148 -18.40 -41.33 -37.64
CA GLN A 148 -17.90 -42.64 -37.24
C GLN A 148 -18.67 -43.78 -37.94
N ARG A 149 -20.00 -43.70 -38.02
CA ARG A 149 -20.83 -44.67 -38.76
C ARG A 149 -20.43 -44.71 -40.24
N GLN A 150 -20.32 -43.55 -40.89
CA GLN A 150 -19.91 -43.46 -42.31
C GLN A 150 -18.50 -44.00 -42.55
N LYS A 151 -17.56 -43.77 -41.62
CA LYS A 151 -16.24 -44.38 -41.65
C LYS A 151 -16.32 -45.91 -41.60
N VAL A 152 -17.09 -46.48 -40.68
CA VAL A 152 -17.25 -47.94 -40.54
C VAL A 152 -17.90 -48.54 -41.79
N MET A 153 -18.96 -47.91 -42.31
CA MET A 153 -19.62 -48.36 -43.55
C MET A 153 -18.66 -48.32 -44.75
N ALA A 154 -17.83 -47.27 -44.87
CA ALA A 154 -16.81 -47.20 -45.92
C ALA A 154 -15.75 -48.30 -45.79
N ILE A 155 -15.34 -48.67 -44.57
CA ILE A 155 -14.41 -49.79 -44.32
C ILE A 155 -15.04 -51.12 -44.73
N GLN A 156 -16.30 -51.35 -44.35
CA GLN A 156 -17.04 -52.57 -44.69
C GLN A 156 -17.17 -52.75 -46.21
N ASN A 157 -17.38 -51.65 -46.93
CA ASN A 157 -17.46 -51.62 -48.39
C ASN A 157 -16.08 -51.60 -49.09
N GLN A 158 -14.98 -51.78 -48.35
CA GLN A 158 -13.59 -51.75 -48.87
C GLN A 158 -13.20 -50.42 -49.54
N GLN A 159 -13.87 -49.32 -49.21
CA GLN A 159 -13.60 -47.96 -49.72
C GLN A 159 -12.68 -47.19 -48.77
N TYR A 160 -11.41 -47.59 -48.71
CA TYR A 160 -10.43 -47.06 -47.72
C TYR A 160 -10.16 -45.56 -47.87
N ASP A 161 -10.17 -45.01 -49.09
CA ASP A 161 -9.95 -43.58 -49.31
C ASP A 161 -11.04 -42.72 -48.66
N LYS A 162 -12.31 -43.17 -48.71
CA LYS A 162 -13.42 -42.48 -48.04
C LYS A 162 -13.32 -42.59 -46.53
N ALA A 163 -12.99 -43.77 -46.02
CA ALA A 163 -12.77 -43.98 -44.58
C ALA A 163 -11.67 -43.06 -44.04
N ARG A 164 -10.58 -42.87 -44.80
CA ARG A 164 -9.51 -41.93 -44.45
C ARG A 164 -10.02 -40.49 -44.41
N LYS A 165 -10.82 -40.06 -45.38
CA LYS A 165 -11.44 -38.71 -45.39
C LYS A 165 -12.33 -38.48 -44.17
N PHE A 166 -13.22 -39.41 -43.85
CA PHE A 166 -14.08 -39.28 -42.66
C PHE A 166 -13.28 -39.27 -41.37
N HIS A 167 -12.21 -40.06 -41.28
CA HIS A 167 -11.31 -40.02 -40.13
C HIS A 167 -10.62 -38.66 -39.97
N SER A 168 -10.02 -38.13 -41.04
CA SER A 168 -9.39 -36.80 -41.02
C SER A 168 -10.39 -35.71 -40.62
N LEU A 169 -11.60 -35.77 -41.17
CA LEU A 169 -12.68 -34.82 -40.88
C LEU A 169 -13.13 -34.89 -39.42
N THR A 170 -13.21 -36.10 -38.86
CA THR A 170 -13.51 -36.30 -37.43
C THR A 170 -12.43 -35.66 -36.54
N ASN A 171 -11.16 -35.85 -36.88
CA ASN A 171 -10.04 -35.28 -36.12
C ASN A 171 -10.00 -33.75 -36.22
N GLU A 172 -10.23 -33.20 -37.42
CA GLU A 172 -10.33 -31.76 -37.65
C GLU A 172 -11.47 -31.15 -36.84
N LEU A 173 -12.66 -31.77 -36.87
CA LEU A 173 -13.80 -31.35 -36.07
C LEU A 173 -13.48 -31.35 -34.58
N LEU A 174 -12.91 -32.45 -34.04
CA LEU A 174 -12.52 -32.52 -32.64
C LEU A 174 -11.52 -31.42 -32.27
N SER A 175 -10.51 -31.18 -33.11
CA SER A 175 -9.53 -30.11 -32.87
C SER A 175 -10.19 -28.73 -32.83
N SER A 176 -11.12 -28.45 -33.76
CA SER A 176 -11.86 -27.18 -33.78
C SER A 176 -12.75 -27.00 -32.55
N LEU A 177 -13.37 -28.07 -32.05
CA LEU A 177 -14.19 -28.04 -30.84
C LEU A 177 -13.33 -27.76 -29.60
N THR A 178 -12.19 -28.44 -29.46
CA THR A 178 -11.26 -28.17 -28.36
C THR A 178 -10.71 -26.74 -28.39
N PHE A 179 -10.46 -26.21 -29.58
CA PHE A 179 -10.03 -24.83 -29.77
C PHE A 179 -11.12 -23.82 -29.37
N GLU A 180 -12.37 -24.04 -29.77
CA GLU A 180 -13.48 -23.17 -29.37
C GLU A 180 -13.73 -23.23 -27.86
N ASP A 181 -13.71 -24.43 -27.26
CA ASP A 181 -13.94 -24.59 -25.82
C ASP A 181 -12.82 -23.92 -25.00
N THR A 182 -11.56 -24.05 -25.42
CA THR A 182 -10.43 -23.34 -24.80
C THR A 182 -10.53 -21.82 -24.98
N ARG A 183 -10.93 -21.34 -26.16
CA ARG A 183 -11.18 -19.91 -26.40
C ARG A 183 -12.26 -19.36 -25.45
N LEU A 184 -13.38 -20.06 -25.31
CA LEU A 184 -14.46 -19.67 -24.40
C LEU A 184 -14.01 -19.68 -22.94
N GLN A 185 -13.17 -20.64 -22.54
CA GLN A 185 -12.57 -20.65 -21.19
C GLN A 185 -11.66 -19.43 -20.97
N HIS A 186 -10.80 -19.10 -21.93
CA HIS A 186 -9.95 -17.91 -21.85
C HIS A 186 -10.76 -16.62 -21.81
N GLU A 187 -11.84 -16.50 -22.59
CA GLU A 187 -12.73 -15.34 -22.55
C GLU A 187 -13.38 -15.17 -21.17
N LYS A 188 -13.88 -16.26 -20.57
CA LYS A 188 -14.39 -16.24 -19.19
C LYS A 188 -13.32 -15.83 -18.18
N GLN A 189 -12.10 -16.32 -18.33
CA GLN A 189 -10.97 -15.93 -17.47
C GLN A 189 -10.63 -14.45 -17.63
N ILE A 190 -10.61 -13.92 -18.84
CA ILE A 190 -10.35 -12.50 -19.12
C ILE A 190 -11.42 -11.64 -18.46
N ILE A 191 -12.70 -11.99 -18.62
CA ILE A 191 -13.81 -11.28 -17.98
C ILE A 191 -13.65 -11.29 -16.46
N PHE A 192 -13.42 -12.46 -15.86
CA PHE A 192 -13.20 -12.59 -14.41
C PHE A 192 -12.01 -11.75 -13.92
N LEU A 193 -10.86 -11.81 -14.60
CA LEU A 193 -9.67 -11.04 -14.26
C LEU A 193 -9.91 -9.53 -14.39
N SER A 194 -10.66 -9.11 -15.42
CA SER A 194 -11.02 -7.70 -15.62
C SER A 194 -11.90 -7.19 -14.49
N GLN A 195 -12.88 -7.98 -14.04
CA GLN A 195 -13.73 -7.64 -12.89
C GLN A 195 -12.89 -7.50 -11.62
N LYS A 196 -12.03 -8.48 -11.33
CA LYS A 196 -11.10 -8.42 -10.19
C LYS A 196 -10.19 -7.20 -10.23
N LEU A 197 -9.65 -6.86 -11.41
CA LEU A 197 -8.82 -5.67 -11.59
C LEU A 197 -9.61 -4.42 -11.21
N THR A 198 -10.83 -4.24 -11.73
CA THR A 198 -11.65 -3.08 -11.40
C THR A 198 -12.03 -3.00 -9.92
N GLU A 199 -12.27 -4.14 -9.27
CA GLU A 199 -12.54 -4.19 -7.82
C GLU A 199 -11.32 -3.77 -7.00
N THR A 200 -10.14 -4.31 -7.33
CA THR A 200 -8.89 -3.95 -6.64
C THR A 200 -8.52 -2.48 -6.85
N GLN A 201 -8.79 -1.91 -8.02
CA GLN A 201 -8.57 -0.50 -8.29
C GLN A 201 -9.50 0.37 -7.43
N LYS A 202 -10.79 0.02 -7.33
CA LYS A 202 -11.74 0.73 -6.45
C LYS A 202 -11.34 0.66 -4.98
N LEU A 203 -10.85 -0.49 -4.53
CA LEU A 203 -10.34 -0.65 -3.16
C LEU A 203 -9.16 0.28 -2.90
N LEU A 204 -8.19 0.29 -3.82
CA LEU A 204 -7.00 1.14 -3.72
C LEU A 204 -7.36 2.63 -3.72
N GLU A 205 -8.31 3.05 -4.56
CA GLU A 205 -8.81 4.44 -4.55
C GLU A 205 -9.48 4.82 -3.22
N ASN A 206 -10.24 3.91 -2.62
CA ASN A 206 -10.86 4.13 -1.31
C ASN A 206 -9.82 4.22 -0.19
N ASP A 207 -8.80 3.35 -0.22
CA ASP A 207 -7.71 3.36 0.75
C ASP A 207 -6.88 4.63 0.64
N LEU A 208 -6.61 5.11 -0.58
CA LEU A 208 -5.93 6.40 -0.80
C LEU A 208 -6.74 7.57 -0.24
N LYS A 209 -8.06 7.62 -0.51
CA LYS A 209 -8.94 8.67 0.05
C LYS A 209 -8.99 8.62 1.57
N SER A 210 -9.10 7.43 2.15
CA SER A 210 -9.08 7.23 3.60
C SER A 210 -7.75 7.66 4.22
N GLY A 211 -6.62 7.30 3.59
CA GLY A 211 -5.28 7.69 4.00
C GLY A 211 -5.06 9.21 3.95
N GLN A 212 -5.52 9.86 2.89
CA GLN A 212 -5.48 11.32 2.75
C GLN A 212 -6.29 12.02 3.85
N ALA A 213 -7.53 11.58 4.11
CA ALA A 213 -8.35 12.13 5.18
C ALA A 213 -7.72 11.95 6.57
N ALA A 214 -7.07 10.80 6.82
CA ALA A 214 -6.34 10.55 8.05
C ALA A 214 -5.10 11.47 8.21
N MET A 215 -4.35 11.70 7.12
CA MET A 215 -3.22 12.63 7.09
C MET A 215 -3.65 14.07 7.35
N GLU A 216 -4.73 14.52 6.70
CA GLU A 216 -5.29 15.86 6.92
C GLU A 216 -5.72 16.07 8.38
N LYS A 217 -6.39 15.08 8.97
CA LYS A 217 -6.79 15.10 10.39
C LYS A 217 -5.58 15.18 11.32
N LEU A 218 -4.52 14.43 11.01
CA LEU A 218 -3.28 14.44 11.79
C LEU A 218 -2.57 15.78 11.69
N ASN A 219 -2.46 16.34 10.48
CA ASN A 219 -1.87 17.65 10.23
C ASN A 219 -2.64 18.76 10.98
N ALA A 220 -3.97 18.74 10.92
CA ALA A 220 -4.80 19.67 11.67
C ALA A 220 -4.59 19.54 13.20
N SER A 221 -4.44 18.32 13.72
CA SER A 221 -4.13 18.09 15.13
C SER A 221 -2.75 18.60 15.53
N LEU A 222 -1.73 18.36 14.70
CA LEU A 222 -0.38 18.85 14.92
C LEU A 222 -0.33 20.38 14.90
N GLN A 223 -1.03 21.02 13.97
CA GLN A 223 -1.09 22.47 13.89
C GLN A 223 -1.73 23.09 15.13
N LYS A 224 -2.85 22.53 15.60
CA LYS A 224 -3.47 22.94 16.87
C LYS A 224 -2.53 22.78 18.06
N LYS A 225 -1.80 21.67 18.15
CA LYS A 225 -0.81 21.46 19.22
C LYS A 225 0.33 22.48 19.14
N LYS A 226 0.81 22.77 17.93
CA LYS A 226 1.84 23.79 17.70
C LYS A 226 1.36 25.17 18.18
N GLU A 227 0.15 25.56 17.80
CA GLU A 227 -0.47 26.83 18.24
C GLU A 227 -0.60 26.89 19.76
N GLN A 228 -1.06 25.80 20.42
CA GLN A 228 -1.14 25.74 21.87
C GLN A 228 0.22 25.87 22.56
N VAL A 229 1.27 25.25 22.03
CA VAL A 229 2.63 25.36 22.58
C VAL A 229 3.15 26.78 22.43
N LEU A 230 2.96 27.41 21.27
CA LEU A 230 3.35 28.80 21.03
C LEU A 230 2.60 29.76 21.96
N GLU A 231 1.30 29.55 22.16
CA GLU A 231 0.51 30.37 23.09
C GLU A 231 0.99 30.22 24.54
N LYS A 232 1.31 29.00 24.97
CA LYS A 232 1.90 28.76 26.30
C LYS A 232 3.25 29.43 26.47
N GLN A 233 4.15 29.28 25.51
CA GLN A 233 5.47 29.92 25.54
C GLN A 233 5.35 31.44 25.59
N LYS A 234 4.41 32.02 24.83
CA LYS A 234 4.16 33.47 24.87
C LYS A 234 3.68 33.91 26.26
N LYS A 235 2.73 33.18 26.86
CA LYS A 235 2.26 33.46 28.24
C LYS A 235 3.38 33.35 29.27
N GLU A 236 4.18 32.28 29.21
CA GLU A 236 5.33 32.10 30.11
C GLU A 236 6.35 33.22 29.96
N PHE A 237 6.60 33.68 28.72
CA PHE A 237 7.47 34.81 28.45
C PHE A 237 6.90 36.12 29.00
N ASP A 238 5.63 36.40 28.76
CA ASP A 238 4.95 37.60 29.27
C ASP A 238 4.94 37.61 30.80
N ASP A 239 4.66 36.46 31.43
CA ASP A 239 4.71 36.28 32.88
C ASP A 239 6.13 36.50 33.42
N PHE A 240 7.14 35.99 32.74
CA PHE A 240 8.54 36.22 33.08
C PHE A 240 8.89 37.71 33.00
N VAL A 241 8.53 38.39 31.91
CA VAL A 241 8.78 39.84 31.74
C VAL A 241 8.07 40.64 32.84
N ASN A 242 6.82 40.30 33.16
CA ASN A 242 6.06 40.94 34.23
C ASN A 242 6.70 40.71 35.61
N GLN A 243 7.19 39.50 35.89
CA GLN A 243 7.90 39.18 37.13
C GLN A 243 9.24 39.92 37.21
N TRP A 244 10.01 39.94 36.11
CA TRP A 244 11.32 40.58 36.04
C TRP A 244 11.23 42.10 36.21
N ASN A 245 10.20 42.72 35.63
CA ASN A 245 9.94 44.15 35.77
C ASN A 245 9.30 44.52 37.12
N SER A 246 8.93 43.56 37.96
CA SER A 246 8.35 43.83 39.28
C SER A 246 9.44 44.27 40.27
N PRO A 247 9.38 45.50 40.81
CA PRO A 247 10.37 45.96 41.79
C PRO A 247 10.45 45.05 43.03
N ARG A 248 9.32 44.45 43.43
CA ARG A 248 9.24 43.53 44.58
C ARG A 248 9.94 42.18 44.32
N PHE A 249 10.05 41.77 43.07
CA PHE A 249 10.80 40.56 42.70
C PHE A 249 12.30 40.86 42.69
N LEU A 250 12.71 41.98 42.10
CA LEU A 250 14.11 42.40 42.03
C LEU A 250 14.72 42.69 43.41
N THR A 251 13.96 43.23 44.37
CA THR A 251 14.47 43.47 45.73
C THR A 251 14.93 42.20 46.45
N LYS A 252 14.42 41.01 46.08
CA LYS A 252 14.91 39.74 46.62
C LYS A 252 16.35 39.44 46.18
N TYR A 253 16.69 39.85 44.97
CA TYR A 253 18.01 39.62 44.35
C TYR A 253 18.94 40.84 44.44
N GLY A 254 18.42 42.02 44.82
CA GLY A 254 19.20 43.23 45.03
C GLY A 254 19.99 43.27 46.34
N LYS A 255 19.96 42.20 47.14
CA LYS A 255 20.80 42.10 48.34
C LYS A 255 22.25 41.88 47.91
N ALA A 256 23.15 42.71 48.44
CA ALA A 256 24.58 42.47 48.34
C ALA A 256 24.90 41.04 48.82
N SER A 257 25.86 40.39 48.15
CA SER A 257 26.29 39.04 48.56
C SER A 257 26.74 39.05 50.04
N SER A 258 26.52 37.96 50.78
CA SER A 258 26.92 37.87 52.21
C SER A 258 28.38 38.26 52.40
N LYS A 259 29.25 37.79 51.50
CA LYS A 259 30.67 38.12 51.47
C LYS A 259 30.93 39.62 51.38
N LEU A 260 30.15 40.34 50.57
CA LEU A 260 30.26 41.79 50.41
C LEU A 260 29.78 42.55 51.67
N LEU A 261 28.74 42.04 52.33
CA LEU A 261 28.28 42.58 53.61
C LEU A 261 29.31 42.35 54.73
N GLU A 262 29.88 41.15 54.81
CA GLU A 262 30.93 40.80 55.78
C GLU A 262 32.18 41.68 55.62
N LEU A 263 32.66 41.88 54.39
CA LEU A 263 33.78 42.78 54.12
C LEU A 263 33.47 44.22 54.53
N SER A 264 32.25 44.71 54.27
CA SER A 264 31.82 46.05 54.72
C SER A 264 31.74 46.16 56.25
N GLU A 265 31.33 45.10 56.96
CA GLU A 265 31.32 45.09 58.43
C GLU A 265 32.74 45.05 59.01
N ILE A 266 33.64 44.27 58.41
CA ILE A 266 35.05 44.22 58.79
C ILE A 266 35.69 45.60 58.58
N GLU A 267 35.47 46.23 57.42
CA GLU A 267 35.95 47.59 57.12
C GLU A 267 35.47 48.58 58.19
N LYS A 268 34.16 48.59 58.50
CA LYS A 268 33.58 49.48 59.54
C LYS A 268 34.20 49.25 60.91
N LYS A 269 34.42 47.98 61.31
CA LYS A 269 35.06 47.65 62.59
C LYS A 269 36.50 48.15 62.63
N MET A 270 37.27 47.96 61.56
CA MET A 270 38.65 48.44 61.46
C MET A 270 38.74 49.97 61.58
N ILE A 271 37.81 50.69 60.94
CA ILE A 271 37.70 52.15 61.05
C ILE A 271 37.42 52.58 62.49
N ILE A 272 36.49 51.92 63.19
CA ILE A 272 36.13 52.25 64.59
C ILE A 272 37.29 52.00 65.55
N THR A 273 38.14 51.01 65.27
CA THR A 273 39.34 50.69 66.07
C THR A 273 40.58 51.50 65.66
N ASP A 274 40.43 52.54 64.84
CA ASP A 274 41.50 53.40 64.32
C ASP A 274 42.60 52.65 63.51
N GLN A 275 42.26 51.49 62.95
CA GLN A 275 43.15 50.69 62.10
C GLN A 275 42.95 51.05 60.61
N PHE A 276 43.30 52.28 60.24
CA PHE A 276 42.99 52.84 58.92
C PHE A 276 43.68 52.12 57.75
N ASP A 277 44.91 51.63 57.94
CA ASP A 277 45.67 50.96 56.88
C ASP A 277 45.00 49.64 56.45
N LEU A 278 44.53 48.85 57.43
CA LEU A 278 43.83 47.58 57.18
C LEU A 278 42.41 47.81 56.60
N ALA A 279 41.75 48.90 56.99
CA ALA A 279 40.47 49.30 56.41
C ALA A 279 40.61 49.63 54.91
N ILE A 280 41.71 50.29 54.50
CA ILE A 280 41.97 50.59 53.08
C ILE A 280 42.20 49.30 52.28
N GLU A 281 42.89 48.33 52.85
CA GLU A 281 43.12 47.02 52.20
C GLU A 281 41.84 46.22 52.03
N THR A 282 40.99 46.15 53.06
CA THR A 282 39.69 45.47 52.98
C THR A 282 38.72 46.17 52.02
N LYS A 283 38.77 47.50 51.93
CA LYS A 283 38.03 48.28 50.93
C LYS A 283 38.47 48.00 49.49
N LYS A 284 39.74 47.64 49.24
CA LYS A 284 40.19 47.22 47.90
C LYS A 284 39.67 45.84 47.48
N GLN A 285 39.18 45.05 48.44
CA GLN A 285 38.59 43.74 48.20
C GLN A 285 37.06 43.80 48.01
N LEU A 286 36.45 44.97 48.26
CA LEU A 286 35.06 45.32 47.98
C LEU A 286 34.87 45.74 46.53
#